data_AF-A0A3G6IT42-F1
#
_entry.id   AF-A0A3G6IT42-F1
#
_cell.length_a   1.000
_cell.length_b   1.000
_cell.length_c   1.000
_cell.angle_alpha   90.00
_cell.angle_beta   90.00
_cell.angle_gamma   90.00
#
_symmetry.space_group_name_H-M   'P 1'
#
loop_
_entity.id
_entity.type
_entity.pdbx_description
1 polymer ?
#
loop_
_entity_poly.entity_id
_entity_poly.type
_entity_poly.pdbx_seq_one_letter_code
_entity_poly.pdbx_strand_id
1 'polypeptide(L)'
;MAEIGHASPRGVTGLVAEDNWQLTFPNSTRVYSKMLRQDAQVQSILKAVTLPIRRSTWRIDPNGAPDAVVQHIASDLRLPVLGQERGTVPRRRGRVSWDAHLQKALLALPYGHMFFEQVYQVGDDGLEHLVKLAPRLPGTVSKINVADDGGLESIEQHALGHGGKPPVIPVSRLVAYCFEPMDSTWLGSSILRPAYKHWKLRDRYLRLEAQVLERNGMGIPTYEASPMPEDARRELQDGQAIVEGIRSGAHAGVSIPNGARFDLKGISGQVASPREAIDYHDAMMAKAVLAHVLNLSGKGGSYALAETQNDLFVQSLQSIADWIIDTANQHIVEDLVELAWPDYDGPAPLLMADPIASKKELTAEALALLANAKVLLMDPPTEAEVRRRYQLPEKDPDYIPELKNGGGDDAETSEAPAGTD
;
A
#
# COMPACT_ATOMS: atom_id res chain seq x y z
N MET A 1 25.99 19.77 22.51
CA MET A 1 25.07 20.21 23.59
C MET A 1 24.03 19.13 23.74
N ALA A 2 23.66 18.74 24.97
CA ALA A 2 22.56 17.79 25.20
C ALA A 2 21.22 18.50 25.03
N GLU A 3 20.17 17.76 24.69
CA GLU A 3 18.80 18.28 24.61
C GLU A 3 18.36 18.90 25.94
N ILE A 4 17.73 20.08 25.87
CA ILE A 4 17.26 20.83 27.06
C ILE A 4 15.77 20.57 27.33
N GLY A 5 15.01 20.22 26.30
CA GLY A 5 13.57 19.95 26.37
C GLY A 5 13.24 18.52 26.78
N HIS A 6 11.95 18.24 26.96
CA HIS A 6 11.42 16.88 27.07
C HIS A 6 10.44 16.65 25.92
N ALA A 7 10.66 15.60 25.14
CA ALA A 7 9.69 15.14 24.16
C ALA A 7 8.73 14.08 24.73
N SER A 8 9.07 13.51 25.90
CA SER A 8 8.40 12.34 26.51
C SER A 8 6.87 12.30 26.30
N PRO A 9 6.31 11.14 25.90
CA PRO A 9 4.85 10.93 25.78
C PRO A 9 4.06 11.26 27.04
N ARG A 10 4.71 11.25 28.21
CA ARG A 10 4.09 11.62 29.49
C ARG A 10 3.80 13.11 29.61
N GLY A 11 4.54 13.96 28.87
CA GLY A 11 4.37 15.41 28.84
C GLY A 11 3.38 15.89 27.77
N VAL A 12 3.16 15.09 26.72
CA VAL A 12 2.12 15.35 25.71
C VAL A 12 0.76 15.06 26.33
N THR A 13 0.22 16.07 27.03
CA THR A 13 -1.14 16.06 27.58
C THR A 13 -2.17 15.67 26.51
N GLY A 14 -3.33 15.15 26.93
CA GLY A 14 -4.40 14.63 26.06
C GLY A 14 -5.06 15.59 25.06
N LEU A 15 -4.41 16.70 24.72
CA LEU A 15 -4.81 17.68 23.70
C LEU A 15 -4.54 17.19 22.27
N VAL A 16 -3.47 16.41 22.06
CA VAL A 16 -3.08 15.87 20.74
C VAL A 16 -3.31 14.36 20.65
N ALA A 17 -3.51 13.70 21.80
CA ALA A 17 -3.74 12.27 21.86
C ALA A 17 -5.08 11.87 21.20
N GLU A 18 -5.11 10.64 20.68
CA GLU A 18 -6.31 10.04 20.11
C GLU A 18 -7.49 10.05 21.11
N ASP A 19 -8.59 10.71 20.71
CA ASP A 19 -9.79 10.86 21.52
C ASP A 19 -10.69 9.62 21.48
N ASN A 20 -10.65 8.86 20.38
CA ASN A 20 -11.42 7.65 20.23
C ASN A 20 -10.70 6.45 20.87
N TRP A 21 -11.19 6.03 22.04
CA TRP A 21 -10.67 4.86 22.79
C TRP A 21 -10.54 3.56 21.98
N GLN A 22 -11.35 3.38 20.93
CA GLN A 22 -11.26 2.20 20.05
C GLN A 22 -10.05 2.26 19.11
N LEU A 23 -9.55 3.46 18.85
CA LEU A 23 -8.42 3.76 17.96
C LEU A 23 -7.14 4.10 18.73
N THR A 24 -7.18 4.08 20.07
CA THR A 24 -5.98 4.11 20.90
C THR A 24 -5.29 2.74 20.87
N PHE A 25 -3.97 2.70 20.75
CA PHE A 25 -3.18 1.47 20.88
C PHE A 25 -3.33 0.88 22.29
N PRO A 26 -3.47 -0.45 22.48
CA PRO A 26 -3.40 -1.54 21.48
C PRO A 26 -4.73 -1.89 20.82
N ASN A 27 -5.85 -1.27 21.21
CA ASN A 27 -7.19 -1.59 20.68
C ASN A 27 -7.31 -1.30 19.18
N SER A 28 -6.63 -0.25 18.71
CA SER A 28 -6.57 0.17 17.31
C SER A 28 -6.17 -0.94 16.36
N THR A 29 -5.22 -1.79 16.75
CA THR A 29 -4.73 -2.93 15.97
C THR A 29 -5.86 -3.87 15.56
N ARG A 30 -6.82 -4.12 16.47
CA ARG A 30 -7.98 -4.97 16.19
C ARG A 30 -8.94 -4.30 15.21
N VAL A 31 -9.16 -3.00 15.36
CA VAL A 31 -10.05 -2.22 14.48
C VAL A 31 -9.51 -2.18 13.06
N TYR A 32 -8.25 -1.80 12.89
CA TYR A 32 -7.61 -1.77 11.56
C TYR A 32 -7.51 -3.17 10.94
N SER A 33 -7.21 -4.21 11.75
CA SER A 33 -7.27 -5.60 11.28
C SER A 33 -8.67 -5.99 10.77
N LYS A 34 -9.73 -5.51 11.42
CA LYS A 34 -11.12 -5.76 10.99
C LYS A 34 -11.42 -5.06 9.67
N MET A 35 -11.01 -3.78 9.53
CA MET A 35 -11.15 -3.03 8.28
C MET A 35 -10.45 -3.75 7.12
N LEU A 36 -9.21 -4.19 7.32
CA LEU A 36 -8.45 -4.91 6.30
C LEU A 36 -9.10 -6.24 5.89
N ARG A 37 -9.75 -6.97 6.79
CA ARG A 37 -10.31 -8.29 6.48
C ARG A 37 -11.71 -8.24 5.88
N GLN A 38 -12.52 -7.26 6.26
CA GLN A 38 -13.95 -7.23 5.94
C GLN A 38 -14.30 -6.30 4.79
N ASP A 39 -13.43 -5.35 4.46
CA ASP A 39 -13.74 -4.25 3.55
C ASP A 39 -12.96 -4.32 2.23
N ALA A 40 -13.69 -4.44 1.11
CA ALA A 40 -13.10 -4.50 -0.22
C ALA A 40 -12.49 -3.17 -0.67
N GLN A 41 -13.10 -2.03 -0.29
CA GLN A 41 -12.60 -0.71 -0.68
C GLN A 41 -11.31 -0.36 0.05
N VAL A 42 -11.23 -0.66 1.35
CA VAL A 42 -9.98 -0.54 2.14
C VAL A 42 -8.87 -1.42 1.56
N GLN A 43 -9.19 -2.66 1.17
CA GLN A 43 -8.23 -3.55 0.50
C GLN A 43 -7.77 -3.01 -0.86
N SER A 44 -8.68 -2.44 -1.64
CA SER A 44 -8.37 -1.80 -2.92
C SER A 44 -7.39 -0.64 -2.73
N ILE A 45 -7.68 0.26 -1.78
CA ILE A 45 -6.81 1.40 -1.44
C ILE A 45 -5.43 0.92 -1.00
N LEU A 46 -5.35 -0.05 -0.07
CA LEU A 46 -4.07 -0.53 0.41
C LEU A 46 -3.25 -1.19 -0.70
N LYS A 47 -3.88 -1.98 -1.58
CA LYS A 47 -3.20 -2.57 -2.74
C LYS A 47 -2.71 -1.50 -3.72
N ALA A 48 -3.51 -0.47 -3.96
CA ALA A 48 -3.12 0.63 -4.85
C ALA A 48 -1.90 1.40 -4.32
N VAL A 49 -1.74 1.52 -3.00
CA VAL A 49 -0.56 2.15 -2.38
C VAL A 49 0.64 1.19 -2.35
N THR A 50 0.42 -0.05 -1.90
CA THR A 50 1.53 -0.99 -1.60
C THR A 50 2.13 -1.66 -2.83
N LEU A 51 1.32 -1.97 -3.85
CA LEU A 51 1.80 -2.70 -5.03
C LEU A 51 2.80 -1.90 -5.88
N PRO A 52 2.59 -0.60 -6.16
CA PRO A 52 3.57 0.19 -6.91
C PRO A 52 4.93 0.28 -6.19
N ILE A 53 4.92 0.45 -4.86
CA ILE A 53 6.13 0.50 -4.04
C ILE A 53 6.88 -0.85 -4.06
N ARG A 54 6.16 -1.96 -4.05
CA ARG A 54 6.78 -3.29 -4.17
C ARG A 54 7.28 -3.62 -5.57
N ARG A 55 6.67 -3.01 -6.59
CA ARG A 55 7.03 -3.21 -8.00
C ARG A 55 8.19 -2.32 -8.43
N SER A 56 8.50 -1.25 -7.68
CA SER A 56 9.68 -0.43 -7.97
C SER A 56 10.95 -1.29 -7.94
N THR A 57 11.95 -0.87 -8.72
CA THR A 57 13.21 -1.61 -8.77
C THR A 57 14.10 -1.11 -7.66
N TRP A 58 14.35 -1.97 -6.67
CA TRP A 58 15.20 -1.67 -5.52
C TRP A 58 16.65 -2.07 -5.84
N ARG A 59 17.59 -1.21 -5.47
CA ARG A 59 19.02 -1.35 -5.79
C ARG A 59 19.88 -0.86 -4.64
N ILE A 60 21.15 -1.26 -4.63
CA ILE A 60 22.18 -0.67 -3.77
C ILE A 60 23.03 0.27 -4.62
N ASP A 61 23.08 1.55 -4.24
CA ASP A 61 24.05 2.53 -4.72
C ASP A 61 25.35 2.36 -3.93
N PRO A 62 26.50 2.16 -4.61
CA PRO A 62 27.80 2.11 -3.96
C PRO A 62 28.13 3.32 -3.07
N ASN A 63 27.65 4.52 -3.39
CA ASN A 63 27.89 5.76 -2.61
C ASN A 63 29.37 6.00 -2.22
N GLY A 64 30.33 5.57 -3.06
CA GLY A 64 31.77 5.69 -2.79
C GLY A 64 32.33 4.69 -1.77
N ALA A 65 31.54 3.72 -1.30
CA ALA A 65 31.99 2.64 -0.43
C ALA A 65 32.87 1.62 -1.21
N PRO A 66 33.78 0.90 -0.54
CA PRO A 66 34.55 -0.18 -1.14
C PRO A 66 33.64 -1.28 -1.69
N ASP A 67 34.02 -1.86 -2.84
CA ASP A 67 33.25 -2.92 -3.51
C ASP A 67 32.95 -4.11 -2.58
N ALA A 68 33.85 -4.45 -1.66
CA ALA A 68 33.64 -5.54 -0.70
C ALA A 68 32.43 -5.29 0.22
N VAL A 69 32.29 -4.06 0.73
CA VAL A 69 31.17 -3.63 1.61
C VAL A 69 29.87 -3.62 0.80
N VAL A 70 29.91 -3.05 -0.41
CA VAL A 70 28.75 -2.98 -1.30
C VAL A 70 28.23 -4.38 -1.64
N GLN A 71 29.12 -5.31 -2.00
CA GLN A 71 28.73 -6.67 -2.37
C GLN A 71 28.19 -7.47 -1.19
N HIS A 72 28.70 -7.25 0.02
CA HIS A 72 28.16 -7.90 1.22
C HIS A 72 26.72 -7.49 1.48
N ILE A 73 26.44 -6.19 1.49
CA ILE A 73 25.09 -5.66 1.72
C ILE A 73 24.15 -6.10 0.60
N ALA A 74 24.59 -6.01 -0.66
CA ALA A 74 23.82 -6.48 -1.81
C ALA A 74 23.50 -7.98 -1.72
N SER A 75 24.44 -8.81 -1.25
CA SER A 75 24.24 -10.24 -1.02
C SER A 75 23.25 -10.53 0.10
N ASP A 76 23.36 -9.80 1.22
CA ASP A 76 22.52 -10.03 2.41
C ASP A 76 21.07 -9.59 2.22
N LEU A 77 20.85 -8.47 1.54
CA LEU A 77 19.51 -7.97 1.17
C LEU A 77 18.97 -8.58 -0.13
N ARG A 78 19.82 -9.30 -0.89
CA ARG A 78 19.53 -9.88 -2.21
C ARG A 78 19.09 -8.84 -3.24
N LEU A 79 19.79 -7.72 -3.27
CA LEU A 79 19.50 -6.62 -4.16
C LEU A 79 20.61 -6.45 -5.20
N PRO A 80 20.28 -6.04 -6.43
CA PRO A 80 21.28 -5.71 -7.43
C PRO A 80 22.01 -4.40 -7.06
N VAL A 81 23.28 -4.30 -7.44
CA VAL A 81 24.07 -3.08 -7.33
C VAL A 81 23.81 -2.20 -8.56
N LEU A 82 23.69 -0.89 -8.34
CA LEU A 82 23.53 0.09 -9.41
C LEU A 82 24.69 -0.02 -10.42
N GLY A 83 24.38 -0.09 -11.71
CA GLY A 83 25.37 -0.23 -12.79
C GLY A 83 25.89 -1.65 -13.02
N GLN A 84 25.55 -2.63 -12.17
CA GLN A 84 26.00 -4.02 -12.29
C GLN A 84 24.81 -4.98 -12.57
N GLU A 85 23.92 -4.61 -13.48
CA GLU A 85 22.73 -5.41 -13.84
C GLU A 85 23.09 -6.80 -14.42
N ARG A 86 24.36 -7.00 -14.82
CA ARG A 86 24.91 -8.28 -15.29
C ARG A 86 25.59 -9.04 -14.14
N GLY A 87 24.87 -9.27 -13.06
CA GLY A 87 25.35 -10.05 -11.91
C GLY A 87 24.66 -11.40 -11.81
N THR A 88 25.42 -12.45 -11.51
CA THR A 88 24.88 -13.73 -11.02
C THR A 88 24.04 -13.47 -9.77
N VAL A 89 22.78 -13.92 -9.75
CA VAL A 89 21.89 -13.76 -8.59
C VAL A 89 22.56 -14.38 -7.36
N PRO A 90 22.80 -13.63 -6.27
CA PRO A 90 23.45 -14.16 -5.08
C PRO A 90 22.68 -15.34 -4.48
N ARG A 91 23.37 -16.18 -3.69
CA ARG A 91 22.78 -17.38 -3.07
C ARG A 91 21.53 -17.00 -2.26
N ARG A 92 20.38 -17.59 -2.63
CA ARG A 92 19.06 -17.28 -2.04
C ARG A 92 18.76 -17.98 -0.69
N ARG A 93 19.69 -18.71 -0.09
CA ARG A 93 19.44 -19.46 1.16
C ARG A 93 20.19 -18.81 2.31
N GLY A 94 19.52 -18.63 3.45
CA GLY A 94 20.15 -18.08 4.67
C GLY A 94 20.42 -16.57 4.66
N ARG A 95 19.78 -15.81 3.75
CA ARG A 95 19.85 -14.34 3.64
C ARG A 95 18.47 -13.70 3.70
N VAL A 96 18.38 -12.39 3.85
CA VAL A 96 17.09 -11.67 3.89
C VAL A 96 16.54 -11.47 2.48
N SER A 97 15.22 -11.60 2.31
CA SER A 97 14.55 -11.23 1.07
C SER A 97 13.97 -9.84 1.24
N TRP A 98 14.50 -8.86 0.50
CA TRP A 98 14.01 -7.48 0.56
C TRP A 98 12.50 -7.36 0.27
N ASP A 99 11.98 -8.02 -0.77
CA ASP A 99 10.54 -7.98 -1.07
C ASP A 99 9.68 -8.56 0.08
N ALA A 100 10.14 -9.64 0.72
CA ALA A 100 9.41 -10.25 1.83
C ALA A 100 9.44 -9.37 3.09
N HIS A 101 10.52 -8.62 3.29
CA HIS A 101 10.64 -7.60 4.33
C HIS A 101 9.72 -6.42 4.01
N LEU A 102 9.83 -5.84 2.81
CA LEU A 102 9.04 -4.71 2.33
C LEU A 102 7.53 -4.98 2.42
N GLN A 103 7.07 -6.17 2.03
CA GLN A 103 5.66 -6.56 2.18
C GLN A 103 5.17 -6.42 3.62
N LYS A 104 6.02 -6.73 4.60
CA LYS A 104 5.68 -6.61 6.02
C LYS A 104 5.91 -5.20 6.55
N ALA A 105 6.94 -4.50 6.08
CA ALA A 105 7.25 -3.13 6.50
C ALA A 105 6.09 -2.19 6.12
N LEU A 106 5.48 -2.40 4.96
CA LEU A 106 4.27 -1.69 4.52
C LEU A 106 3.04 -1.90 5.41
N LEU A 107 3.06 -2.86 6.35
CA LEU A 107 2.02 -2.96 7.38
C LEU A 107 2.09 -1.81 8.41
N ALA A 108 3.18 -1.04 8.44
CA ALA A 108 3.23 0.21 9.19
C ALA A 108 2.18 1.21 8.71
N LEU A 109 1.82 1.21 7.41
CA LEU A 109 0.81 2.13 6.88
C LEU A 109 -0.57 1.95 7.54
N PRO A 110 -1.18 0.75 7.58
CA PRO A 110 -2.47 0.55 8.23
C PRO A 110 -2.41 0.55 9.76
N TYR A 111 -1.28 0.20 10.39
CA TYR A 111 -1.18 0.10 11.86
C TYR A 111 -0.52 1.31 12.53
N GLY A 112 0.08 2.22 11.77
CA GLY A 112 0.89 3.35 12.25
C GLY A 112 2.36 2.99 12.44
N HIS A 113 2.67 1.78 12.90
CA HIS A 113 4.04 1.33 13.12
C HIS A 113 4.23 -0.15 12.79
N MET A 114 5.48 -0.52 12.50
CA MET A 114 5.92 -1.90 12.36
C MET A 114 7.38 -2.04 12.81
N PHE A 115 7.63 -2.91 13.79
CA PHE A 115 8.98 -3.17 14.30
C PHE A 115 9.56 -4.45 13.72
N PHE A 116 10.87 -4.47 13.48
CA PHE A 116 11.61 -5.66 13.07
C PHE A 116 12.81 -5.85 13.98
N GLU A 117 13.03 -7.09 14.40
CA GLU A 117 14.23 -7.48 15.11
C GLU A 117 15.28 -7.95 14.09
N GLN A 118 16.47 -7.39 14.16
CA GLN A 118 17.62 -7.76 13.34
C GLN A 118 18.32 -8.97 13.95
N VAL A 119 18.48 -10.04 13.16
CA VAL A 119 19.14 -11.28 13.59
C VAL A 119 20.35 -11.55 12.71
N TYR A 120 21.51 -11.55 13.36
CA TYR A 120 22.82 -11.73 12.75
C TYR A 120 23.39 -13.12 13.01
N GLN A 121 24.25 -13.58 12.11
CA GLN A 121 25.05 -14.78 12.27
C GLN A 121 26.38 -14.64 11.52
N VAL A 122 27.47 -15.05 12.15
CA VAL A 122 28.80 -15.12 11.53
C VAL A 122 28.79 -16.10 10.34
N GLY A 123 29.23 -15.63 9.18
CA GLY A 123 29.38 -16.40 7.96
C GLY A 123 30.67 -17.22 7.90
N ASP A 124 30.81 -17.98 6.81
CA ASP A 124 32.03 -18.75 6.52
C ASP A 124 33.24 -17.84 6.24
N ASP A 125 32.99 -16.57 5.91
CA ASP A 125 33.96 -15.49 5.71
C ASP A 125 34.40 -14.80 7.01
N GLY A 126 33.80 -15.15 8.14
CA GLY A 126 34.08 -14.55 9.44
C GLY A 126 33.38 -13.20 9.68
N LEU A 127 32.53 -12.74 8.75
CA LEU A 127 31.77 -11.50 8.87
C LEU A 127 30.37 -11.76 9.42
N GLU A 128 29.80 -10.77 10.10
CA GLU A 128 28.40 -10.83 10.53
C GLU A 128 27.47 -10.63 9.32
N HIS A 129 26.58 -11.59 9.09
CA HIS A 129 25.56 -11.52 8.05
C HIS A 129 24.17 -11.36 8.63
N LEU A 130 23.35 -10.55 7.96
CA LEU A 130 21.94 -10.44 8.28
C LEU A 130 21.18 -11.67 7.78
N VAL A 131 20.77 -12.53 8.72
CA VAL A 131 20.05 -13.77 8.41
C VAL A 131 18.55 -13.53 8.33
N LYS A 132 18.02 -12.68 9.22
CA LYS A 132 16.57 -12.48 9.34
C LYS A 132 16.24 -11.09 9.89
N LEU A 133 15.37 -10.39 9.16
CA LEU A 133 14.56 -9.30 9.69
C LEU A 133 13.25 -9.88 10.21
N ALA A 134 13.18 -10.09 11.52
CA ALA A 134 12.08 -10.81 12.16
C ALA A 134 10.96 -9.82 12.54
N PRO A 135 9.79 -9.88 11.87
CA PRO A 135 8.70 -8.95 12.13
C PRO A 135 8.12 -9.13 13.53
N ARG A 136 7.98 -8.04 14.26
CA ARG A 136 7.23 -7.95 15.52
C ARG A 136 5.91 -7.27 15.22
N LEU A 137 4.88 -8.08 14.96
CA LEU A 137 3.57 -7.57 14.58
C LEU A 137 3.01 -6.69 15.71
N PRO A 138 2.28 -5.60 15.41
CA PRO A 138 1.74 -4.68 16.43
C PRO A 138 0.90 -5.38 17.50
N GLY A 139 0.16 -6.44 17.14
CA GLY A 139 -0.62 -7.21 18.10
C GLY A 139 0.20 -8.08 19.06
N THR A 140 1.52 -8.18 18.87
CA THR A 140 2.44 -8.88 19.78
C THR A 140 3.17 -7.94 20.73
N VAL A 141 3.16 -6.63 20.45
CA VAL A 141 3.83 -5.61 21.25
C VAL A 141 2.92 -5.20 22.40
N SER A 142 3.41 -5.35 23.63
CA SER A 142 2.66 -4.95 24.83
C SER A 142 2.94 -3.52 25.23
N LYS A 143 4.18 -3.06 25.08
CA LYS A 143 4.61 -1.73 25.50
C LYS A 143 5.80 -1.25 24.66
N ILE A 144 5.84 0.04 24.39
CA ILE A 144 6.97 0.73 23.77
C ILE A 144 7.59 1.60 24.87
N ASN A 145 8.87 1.40 25.15
CA ASN A 145 9.63 2.17 26.12
C ASN A 145 10.37 3.29 25.39
N VAL A 146 10.08 4.52 25.80
CA VAL A 146 10.61 5.74 25.21
C VAL A 146 11.37 6.47 26.32
N ALA A 147 12.58 6.92 25.99
CA ALA A 147 13.42 7.73 26.84
C ALA A 147 12.81 9.13 27.07
N ASP A 148 13.35 9.87 28.04
CA ASP A 148 12.83 11.20 28.38
C ASP A 148 13.04 12.24 27.26
N ASP A 149 14.06 12.03 26.43
CA ASP A 149 14.36 12.78 25.19
C ASP A 149 13.44 12.39 24.01
N GLY A 150 12.56 11.40 24.18
CA GLY A 150 11.68 10.90 23.12
C GLY A 150 12.30 9.84 22.22
N GLY A 151 13.54 9.42 22.48
CA GLY A 151 14.20 8.32 21.78
C GLY A 151 13.56 6.96 22.11
N LEU A 152 13.58 6.03 21.14
CA LEU A 152 13.14 4.66 21.38
C LEU A 152 14.22 3.90 22.17
N GLU A 153 13.87 3.35 23.33
CA GLU A 153 14.81 2.54 24.13
C GLU A 153 14.65 1.05 23.85
N SER A 154 13.40 0.57 23.90
CA SER A 154 13.09 -0.86 23.75
C SER A 154 11.60 -1.09 23.47
N ILE A 155 11.28 -2.28 22.99
CA ILE A 155 9.90 -2.79 22.94
C ILE A 155 9.76 -4.03 23.82
N GLU A 156 8.58 -4.18 24.42
CA GLU A 156 8.19 -5.37 25.16
C GLU A 156 7.15 -6.15 24.36
N GLN A 157 7.29 -7.47 24.28
CA GLN A 157 6.25 -8.33 23.69
C GLN A 157 5.42 -9.03 24.77
N HIS A 158 4.20 -9.40 24.40
CA HIS A 158 3.40 -10.31 25.23
C HIS A 158 4.16 -11.63 25.46
N ALA A 159 4.18 -12.09 26.71
CA ALA A 159 4.80 -13.36 27.07
C ALA A 159 4.11 -14.54 26.35
N LEU A 160 4.91 -15.47 25.84
CA LEU A 160 4.41 -16.74 25.30
C LEU A 160 4.04 -17.66 26.47
N GLY A 161 2.75 -17.83 26.74
CA GLY A 161 2.23 -18.69 27.81
C GLY A 161 1.90 -17.94 29.11
N HIS A 162 1.17 -18.61 30.01
CA HIS A 162 0.78 -18.03 31.29
C HIS A 162 2.00 -17.91 32.23
N GLY A 163 2.35 -16.70 32.65
CA GLY A 163 3.38 -16.44 33.67
C GLY A 163 4.82 -16.28 33.17
N GLY A 164 5.06 -16.27 31.84
CA GLY A 164 6.38 -15.95 31.29
C GLY A 164 6.75 -14.48 31.48
N LYS A 165 8.05 -14.18 31.61
CA LYS A 165 8.52 -12.78 31.55
C LYS A 165 8.38 -12.27 30.12
N PRO A 166 7.81 -11.08 29.90
CA PRO A 166 7.75 -10.49 28.57
C PRO A 166 9.18 -10.26 28.06
N PRO A 167 9.53 -10.71 26.85
CA PRO A 167 10.84 -10.43 26.28
C PRO A 167 10.93 -8.94 25.95
N VAL A 168 12.07 -8.34 26.30
CA VAL A 168 12.41 -6.94 26.02
C VAL A 168 13.45 -6.93 24.92
N ILE A 169 13.17 -6.23 23.83
CA ILE A 169 14.08 -6.10 22.69
C ILE A 169 14.63 -4.66 22.71
N PRO A 170 15.96 -4.46 22.81
CA PRO A 170 16.56 -3.13 22.83
C PRO A 170 16.59 -2.50 21.44
N VAL A 171 16.66 -1.16 21.39
CA VAL A 171 16.72 -0.39 20.13
C VAL A 171 17.88 -0.80 19.22
N SER A 172 19.03 -1.20 19.77
CA SER A 172 20.21 -1.65 19.01
C SER A 172 20.00 -2.92 18.18
N ARG A 173 18.83 -3.57 18.29
CA ARG A 173 18.44 -4.72 17.45
C ARG A 173 17.14 -4.47 16.72
N LEU A 174 16.61 -3.25 16.73
CA LEU A 174 15.29 -2.92 16.22
C LEU A 174 15.36 -1.96 15.04
N VAL A 175 14.62 -2.30 14.00
CA VAL A 175 14.23 -1.38 12.94
C VAL A 175 12.79 -0.97 13.20
N ALA A 176 12.59 0.32 13.46
CA ALA A 176 11.27 0.89 13.74
C ALA A 176 10.75 1.66 12.53
N TYR A 177 9.82 1.07 11.78
CA TYR A 177 9.05 1.82 10.78
C TYR A 177 7.87 2.50 11.49
N CYS A 178 8.01 3.79 11.78
CA CYS A 178 6.94 4.64 12.33
C CYS A 178 6.42 5.59 11.25
N PHE A 179 5.18 5.40 10.80
CA PHE A 179 4.57 6.20 9.72
C PHE A 179 3.95 7.47 10.30
N GLU A 180 4.34 8.65 9.81
CA GLU A 180 3.84 9.97 10.22
C GLU A 180 3.66 10.11 11.76
N PRO A 181 4.75 10.05 12.55
CA PRO A 181 4.68 10.25 13.99
C PRO A 181 4.15 11.66 14.32
N MET A 182 3.07 11.74 15.11
CA MET A 182 2.53 13.00 15.63
C MET A 182 3.15 13.41 16.97
N ASP A 183 3.75 12.45 17.66
CA ASP A 183 4.40 12.59 18.95
C ASP A 183 5.58 11.61 19.05
N SER A 184 6.29 11.64 20.18
CA SER A 184 7.39 10.72 20.44
C SER A 184 6.93 9.38 21.05
N THR A 185 5.68 8.95 20.84
CA THR A 185 5.21 7.63 21.33
C THR A 185 5.69 6.47 20.48
N TRP A 186 6.23 6.75 19.28
CA TRP A 186 6.62 5.76 18.27
C TRP A 186 5.47 4.86 17.80
N LEU A 187 4.21 5.31 17.97
CA LEU A 187 3.03 4.59 17.49
C LEU A 187 2.67 4.91 16.03
N GLY A 188 3.08 6.09 15.55
CA GLY A 188 2.73 6.59 14.22
C GLY A 188 1.24 6.87 14.04
N SER A 189 0.88 7.36 12.86
CA SER A 189 -0.50 7.56 12.44
C SER A 189 -0.90 6.51 11.40
N SER A 190 -2.12 5.98 11.47
CA SER A 190 -2.61 5.04 10.45
C SER A 190 -3.15 5.79 9.24
N ILE A 191 -2.79 5.34 8.04
CA ILE A 191 -3.36 5.84 6.78
C ILE A 191 -4.89 5.62 6.70
N LEU A 192 -5.43 4.70 7.51
CA LEU A 192 -6.85 4.38 7.60
C LEU A 192 -7.59 5.23 8.66
N ARG A 193 -6.87 6.02 9.47
CA ARG A 193 -7.45 6.80 10.56
C ARG A 193 -8.52 7.79 10.09
N PRO A 194 -8.35 8.55 8.99
CA PRO A 194 -9.41 9.43 8.49
C PRO A 194 -10.58 8.67 7.85
N ALA A 195 -10.30 7.48 7.29
CA ALA A 195 -11.29 6.62 6.64
C ALA A 195 -12.23 5.91 7.65
N TYR A 196 -11.82 5.74 8.91
CA TYR A 196 -12.58 5.01 9.92
C TYR A 196 -14.04 5.49 10.08
N LYS A 197 -14.28 6.80 10.10
CA LYS A 197 -15.64 7.35 10.26
C LYS A 197 -16.54 6.98 9.08
N HIS A 198 -15.98 7.01 7.87
CA HIS A 198 -16.70 6.70 6.64
C HIS A 198 -16.99 5.21 6.54
N TRP A 199 -16.02 4.36 6.90
CA TRP A 199 -16.21 2.93 7.02
C TRP A 199 -17.37 2.57 7.95
N LYS A 200 -17.40 3.15 9.15
CA LYS A 200 -18.43 2.88 10.16
C LYS A 200 -19.83 3.36 9.73
N LEU A 201 -19.91 4.54 9.11
CA LEU A 201 -21.17 5.07 8.59
C LEU A 201 -21.67 4.26 7.40
N ARG A 202 -20.78 3.89 6.48
CA ARG A 202 -21.13 3.07 5.32
C ARG A 202 -21.63 1.70 5.72
N ASP A 203 -21.00 1.03 6.69
CA ASP A 203 -21.48 -0.25 7.24
C ASP A 203 -22.89 -0.13 7.85
N ARG A 204 -23.23 1.02 8.46
CA ARG A 204 -24.60 1.30 8.92
C ARG A 204 -25.56 1.52 7.75
N TYR A 205 -25.16 2.25 6.72
CA TYR A 205 -25.99 2.49 5.55
C TYR A 205 -26.23 1.22 4.73
N LEU A 206 -25.27 0.33 4.61
CA LEU A 206 -25.45 -0.97 3.95
C LEU A 206 -26.49 -1.83 4.68
N ARG A 207 -26.47 -1.85 6.03
CA ARG A 207 -27.53 -2.50 6.82
C ARG A 207 -28.90 -1.84 6.62
N LEU A 208 -28.93 -0.51 6.57
CA LEU A 208 -30.16 0.23 6.32
C LEU A 208 -30.70 -0.03 4.90
N GLU A 209 -29.84 -0.09 3.89
CA GLU A 209 -30.23 -0.40 2.51
C GLU A 209 -30.87 -1.78 2.42
N ALA A 210 -30.30 -2.80 3.07
CA ALA A 210 -30.92 -4.12 3.14
C ALA A 210 -32.32 -4.07 3.74
N GLN A 211 -32.51 -3.35 4.86
CA GLN A 211 -33.82 -3.18 5.49
C GLN A 211 -34.82 -2.41 4.61
N VAL A 212 -34.36 -1.36 3.92
CA VAL A 212 -35.19 -0.58 3.00
C VAL A 212 -35.61 -1.43 1.81
N LEU A 213 -34.70 -2.24 1.24
CA LEU A 213 -35.01 -3.17 0.16
C LEU A 213 -36.01 -4.25 0.59
N GLU A 214 -35.85 -4.82 1.78
CA GLU A 214 -36.80 -5.78 2.36
C GLU A 214 -38.20 -5.15 2.54
N ARG A 215 -38.27 -3.96 3.16
CA ARG A 215 -39.54 -3.26 3.39
C ARG A 215 -40.22 -2.80 2.10
N ASN A 216 -39.45 -2.38 1.10
CA ASN A 216 -39.98 -2.01 -0.21
C ASN A 216 -40.45 -3.23 -1.01
N GLY A 217 -39.72 -4.34 -0.93
CA GLY A 217 -40.05 -5.56 -1.66
C GLY A 217 -41.25 -6.30 -1.07
N MET A 218 -41.43 -6.27 0.26
CA MET A 218 -42.48 -7.01 0.96
C MET A 218 -43.65 -6.15 1.45
N GLY A 219 -43.46 -4.83 1.58
CA GLY A 219 -44.39 -3.94 2.28
C GLY A 219 -44.39 -4.15 3.80
N ILE A 220 -45.17 -3.36 4.51
CA ILE A 220 -45.42 -3.54 5.95
C ILE A 220 -46.78 -4.23 6.10
N PRO A 221 -46.83 -5.48 6.59
CA PRO A 221 -48.10 -6.15 6.84
C PRO A 221 -48.88 -5.44 7.94
N THR A 222 -50.14 -5.15 7.66
CA THR A 222 -51.08 -4.55 8.59
C THR A 222 -52.35 -5.38 8.65
N TYR A 223 -52.85 -5.57 9.87
CA TYR A 223 -54.11 -6.26 10.14
C TYR A 223 -55.06 -5.27 10.83
N GLU A 224 -56.23 -5.10 10.25
CA GLU A 224 -57.33 -4.30 10.78
C GLU A 224 -58.42 -5.28 11.22
N ALA A 225 -58.73 -5.29 12.53
CA ALA A 225 -59.72 -6.18 13.12
C ALA A 225 -61.13 -5.94 12.56
N SER A 226 -61.98 -6.97 12.65
CA SER A 226 -63.36 -6.89 12.19
C SER A 226 -64.19 -5.82 12.95
N PRO A 227 -65.24 -5.21 12.34
CA PRO A 227 -66.00 -4.11 12.96
C PRO A 227 -66.79 -4.50 14.22
N MET A 228 -67.14 -5.78 14.38
CA MET A 228 -67.84 -6.36 15.53
C MET A 228 -67.23 -7.73 15.87
N PRO A 229 -66.06 -7.76 16.51
CA PRO A 229 -65.42 -9.01 16.90
C PRO A 229 -66.11 -9.60 18.14
N GLU A 230 -66.29 -10.92 18.19
CA GLU A 230 -66.79 -11.60 19.41
C GLU A 230 -65.83 -11.41 20.59
N ASP A 231 -64.51 -11.40 20.32
CA ASP A 231 -63.45 -11.05 21.26
C ASP A 231 -62.36 -10.24 20.55
N ALA A 232 -62.43 -8.92 20.68
CA ALA A 232 -61.49 -7.98 20.06
C ALA A 232 -60.03 -8.24 20.46
N ARG A 233 -59.79 -8.68 21.71
CA ARG A 233 -58.43 -8.85 22.23
C ARG A 233 -57.80 -10.12 21.66
N ARG A 234 -58.59 -11.19 21.54
CA ARG A 234 -58.15 -12.45 20.93
C ARG A 234 -57.93 -12.31 19.42
N GLU A 235 -58.83 -11.63 18.71
CA GLU A 235 -58.66 -11.42 17.26
C GLU A 235 -57.41 -10.59 16.94
N LEU A 236 -57.11 -9.56 17.74
CA LEU A 236 -55.88 -8.78 17.56
C LEU A 236 -54.62 -9.59 17.87
N GLN A 237 -54.65 -10.52 18.83
CA GLN A 237 -53.52 -11.41 19.12
C GLN A 237 -53.29 -12.41 17.98
N ASP A 238 -54.37 -13.01 17.46
CA ASP A 238 -54.30 -13.94 16.33
C ASP A 238 -53.85 -13.21 15.04
N GLY A 239 -54.36 -11.99 14.82
CA GLY A 239 -53.92 -11.10 13.74
C GLY A 239 -52.46 -10.67 13.85
N GLN A 240 -51.97 -10.38 15.07
CA GLN A 240 -50.56 -10.08 15.31
C GLN A 240 -49.67 -11.30 14.98
N ALA A 241 -50.10 -12.51 15.37
CA ALA A 241 -49.37 -13.74 15.04
C ALA A 241 -49.28 -13.97 13.52
N ILE A 242 -50.34 -13.63 12.78
CA ILE A 242 -50.35 -13.66 11.31
C ILE A 242 -49.35 -12.64 10.74
N VAL A 243 -49.36 -11.40 11.22
CA VAL A 243 -48.49 -10.31 10.76
C VAL A 243 -47.01 -10.61 11.03
N GLU A 244 -46.68 -11.19 12.19
CA GLU A 244 -45.30 -11.57 12.55
C GLU A 244 -44.81 -12.81 11.81
N GLY A 245 -45.71 -13.76 11.55
CA GLY A 245 -45.43 -15.04 10.90
C GLY A 245 -45.30 -14.97 9.38
N ILE A 246 -45.81 -13.92 8.74
CA ILE A 246 -45.82 -13.84 7.29
C ILE A 246 -44.40 -13.72 6.72
N ARG A 247 -44.11 -14.53 5.71
CA ARG A 247 -42.88 -14.47 4.90
C ARG A 247 -43.29 -14.50 3.44
N SER A 248 -42.58 -13.75 2.60
CA SER A 248 -42.83 -13.74 1.16
C SER A 248 -42.39 -15.08 0.55
N GLY A 249 -43.27 -15.71 -0.23
CA GLY A 249 -43.03 -16.99 -0.90
C GLY A 249 -44.13 -17.35 -1.88
N ALA A 250 -43.84 -18.23 -2.85
CA ALA A 250 -44.78 -18.61 -3.92
C ALA A 250 -46.07 -19.30 -3.43
N HIS A 251 -46.11 -19.73 -2.17
CA HIS A 251 -47.26 -20.34 -1.51
C HIS A 251 -47.76 -19.54 -0.29
N ALA A 252 -47.37 -18.26 -0.18
CA ALA A 252 -47.82 -17.41 0.90
C ALA A 252 -49.32 -17.07 0.73
N GLY A 253 -50.09 -17.29 1.79
CA GLY A 253 -51.51 -16.99 1.86
C GLY A 253 -51.93 -16.82 3.31
N VAL A 254 -52.97 -16.02 3.54
CA VAL A 254 -53.51 -15.75 4.87
C VAL A 254 -55.01 -16.00 4.85
N SER A 255 -55.52 -16.68 5.87
CA SER A 255 -56.96 -16.78 6.12
C SER A 255 -57.34 -15.75 7.17
N ILE A 256 -58.34 -14.90 6.89
CA ILE A 256 -58.79 -13.85 7.80
C ILE A 256 -60.29 -13.99 8.10
N PRO A 257 -60.76 -13.59 9.30
CA PRO A 257 -62.19 -13.55 9.65
C PRO A 257 -63.01 -12.62 8.74
N ASN A 258 -64.32 -12.88 8.64
CA ASN A 258 -65.23 -12.07 7.84
C ASN A 258 -65.28 -10.62 8.38
N GLY A 259 -65.00 -9.65 7.51
CA GLY A 259 -64.97 -8.23 7.86
C GLY A 259 -63.62 -7.71 8.36
N ALA A 260 -62.64 -8.57 8.64
CA ALA A 260 -61.26 -8.15 8.91
C ALA A 260 -60.54 -7.82 7.60
N ARG A 261 -59.52 -6.95 7.67
CA ARG A 261 -58.71 -6.55 6.51
C ARG A 261 -57.24 -6.80 6.78
N PHE A 262 -56.60 -7.54 5.88
CA PHE A 262 -55.15 -7.68 5.84
C PHE A 262 -54.62 -6.94 4.61
N ASP A 263 -53.65 -6.06 4.81
CA ASP A 263 -53.07 -5.26 3.74
C ASP A 263 -51.54 -5.17 3.89
N LEU A 264 -50.84 -5.29 2.77
CA LEU A 264 -49.40 -5.05 2.68
C LEU A 264 -49.20 -3.58 2.30
N LYS A 265 -49.08 -2.72 3.30
CA LYS A 265 -48.89 -1.29 3.07
C LYS A 265 -47.48 -1.05 2.56
N GLY A 266 -47.36 -0.79 1.26
CA GLY A 266 -46.14 -0.31 0.64
C GLY A 266 -45.77 1.10 1.11
N ILE A 267 -44.54 1.52 0.84
CA ILE A 267 -44.11 2.90 1.15
C ILE A 267 -44.85 3.86 0.21
N SER A 268 -45.51 4.87 0.77
CA SER A 268 -46.13 5.95 0.01
C SER A 268 -45.13 7.10 -0.21
N GLY A 269 -44.94 7.51 -1.47
CA GLY A 269 -44.01 8.58 -1.85
C GLY A 269 -42.70 8.08 -2.48
N GLN A 270 -41.68 8.95 -2.50
CA GLN A 270 -40.37 8.64 -3.07
C GLN A 270 -39.51 7.88 -2.05
N VAL A 271 -39.05 6.69 -2.41
CA VAL A 271 -38.11 5.90 -1.60
C VAL A 271 -36.75 6.60 -1.60
N ALA A 272 -36.31 7.06 -0.43
CA ALA A 272 -34.93 7.51 -0.25
C ALA A 272 -33.99 6.30 -0.34
N SER A 273 -33.16 6.24 -1.39
CA SER A 273 -32.13 5.21 -1.53
C SER A 273 -30.87 5.61 -0.77
N PRO A 274 -30.36 4.78 0.16
CA PRO A 274 -29.09 5.04 0.82
C PRO A 274 -27.86 4.98 -0.10
N ARG A 275 -28.00 4.53 -1.36
CA ARG A 275 -26.87 4.30 -2.28
C ARG A 275 -26.00 5.52 -2.49
N GLU A 276 -26.59 6.70 -2.68
CA GLU A 276 -25.81 7.93 -2.89
C GLU A 276 -24.94 8.26 -1.67
N ALA A 277 -25.45 8.02 -0.45
CA ALA A 277 -24.68 8.19 0.78
C ALA A 277 -23.58 7.13 0.94
N ILE A 278 -23.84 5.89 0.50
CA ILE A 278 -22.84 4.80 0.46
C ILE A 278 -21.70 5.18 -0.49
N ASP A 279 -22.02 5.57 -1.72
CA ASP A 279 -21.05 5.96 -2.74
C ASP A 279 -20.23 7.19 -2.29
N TYR A 280 -20.87 8.16 -1.64
CA TYR A 280 -20.18 9.30 -1.05
C TYR A 280 -19.14 8.88 -0.01
N HIS A 281 -19.49 7.97 0.89
CA HIS A 281 -18.56 7.49 1.92
C HIS A 281 -17.44 6.64 1.33
N ASP A 282 -17.72 5.78 0.34
CA ASP A 282 -16.68 5.07 -0.41
C ASP A 282 -15.73 6.02 -1.14
N ALA A 283 -16.27 7.10 -1.71
CA ALA A 283 -15.49 8.15 -2.33
C ALA A 283 -14.56 8.87 -1.33
N MET A 284 -15.07 9.18 -0.13
CA MET A 284 -14.29 9.87 0.89
C MET A 284 -13.18 9.01 1.49
N MET A 285 -13.35 7.69 1.57
CA MET A 285 -12.25 6.81 2.01
C MET A 285 -11.09 6.77 1.02
N ALA A 286 -11.36 6.75 -0.29
CA ALA A 286 -10.28 6.81 -1.29
C ALA A 286 -9.60 8.18 -1.30
N LYS A 287 -10.37 9.26 -1.15
CA LYS A 287 -9.84 10.63 -1.03
C LYS A 287 -8.91 10.81 0.17
N ALA A 288 -9.20 10.14 1.29
CA ALA A 288 -8.37 10.19 2.49
C ALA A 288 -6.91 9.72 2.25
N VAL A 289 -6.69 8.88 1.22
CA VAL A 289 -5.38 8.32 0.86
C VAL A 289 -4.90 8.87 -0.50
N LEU A 290 -5.51 9.96 -0.98
CA LEU A 290 -5.28 10.54 -2.31
C LEU A 290 -5.56 9.59 -3.49
N ALA A 291 -6.02 8.36 -3.24
CA ALA A 291 -6.34 7.33 -4.24
C ALA A 291 -7.69 7.55 -4.94
N HIS A 292 -8.18 8.79 -5.02
CA HIS A 292 -9.48 9.13 -5.59
C HIS A 292 -9.56 8.90 -7.11
N VAL A 293 -8.42 8.75 -7.79
CA VAL A 293 -8.32 8.30 -9.19
C VAL A 293 -9.01 6.93 -9.38
N LEU A 294 -9.00 6.07 -8.37
CA LEU A 294 -9.64 4.74 -8.43
C LEU A 294 -11.17 4.82 -8.49
N ASN A 295 -11.76 5.94 -8.08
CA ASN A 295 -13.21 6.15 -8.04
C ASN A 295 -13.73 6.94 -9.25
N LEU A 296 -12.92 7.08 -10.31
CA LEU A 296 -13.36 7.66 -11.58
C LEU A 296 -14.28 6.67 -12.33
N SER A 297 -15.48 6.43 -11.80
CA SER A 297 -16.51 5.63 -12.47
C SER A 297 -17.58 6.55 -13.09
N GLY A 298 -17.60 6.59 -14.43
CA GLY A 298 -18.80 6.89 -15.23
C GLY A 298 -19.23 8.35 -15.41
N LYS A 299 -18.64 9.35 -14.74
CA LYS A 299 -19.02 10.78 -14.91
C LYS A 299 -17.87 11.62 -15.47
N GLY A 300 -17.73 11.58 -16.80
CA GLY A 300 -16.92 12.47 -17.67
C GLY A 300 -15.97 13.45 -17.01
N GLY A 301 -14.81 12.98 -16.53
CA GLY A 301 -13.67 13.83 -16.15
C GLY A 301 -12.77 14.11 -17.36
N SER A 302 -12.17 15.30 -17.42
CA SER A 302 -11.13 15.61 -18.41
C SER A 302 -9.89 14.72 -18.19
N TYR A 303 -9.31 14.18 -19.27
CA TYR A 303 -8.07 13.39 -19.23
C TYR A 303 -6.95 14.12 -18.46
N ALA A 304 -6.83 15.44 -18.66
CA ALA A 304 -5.83 16.28 -17.99
C ALA A 304 -6.01 16.35 -16.46
N LEU A 305 -7.27 16.28 -15.97
CA LEU A 305 -7.53 16.24 -14.53
C LEU A 305 -7.11 14.88 -13.95
N ALA A 306 -7.43 13.79 -14.65
CA ALA A 306 -7.03 12.45 -14.22
C ALA A 306 -5.50 12.29 -14.19
N GLU A 307 -4.78 12.82 -15.19
CA GLU A 307 -3.32 12.83 -15.23
C GLU A 307 -2.73 13.59 -14.03
N THR A 308 -3.21 14.81 -13.76
CA THR A 308 -2.73 15.62 -12.62
C THR A 308 -2.97 14.93 -11.27
N GLN A 309 -4.13 14.30 -11.10
CA GLN A 309 -4.47 13.54 -9.88
C GLN A 309 -3.60 12.30 -9.74
N ASN A 310 -3.32 11.60 -10.83
CA ASN A 310 -2.42 10.46 -10.84
C ASN A 310 -0.99 10.88 -10.48
N ASP A 311 -0.48 12.00 -11.02
CA ASP A 311 0.87 12.49 -10.71
C ASP A 311 1.03 12.83 -9.21
N LEU A 312 0.04 13.50 -8.60
CA LEU A 312 0.06 13.75 -7.15
C LEU A 312 0.00 12.46 -6.33
N PHE A 313 -0.81 11.48 -6.75
CA PHE A 313 -0.86 10.18 -6.11
C PHE A 313 0.49 9.47 -6.20
N VAL A 314 1.09 9.43 -7.38
CA VAL A 314 2.40 8.83 -7.63
C VAL A 314 3.50 9.49 -6.78
N GLN A 315 3.52 10.83 -6.68
CA GLN A 315 4.44 11.55 -5.80
C GLN A 315 4.25 11.16 -4.33
N SER A 316 3.01 11.01 -3.87
CA SER A 316 2.73 10.55 -2.50
C SER A 316 3.26 9.13 -2.24
N LEU A 317 3.21 8.24 -3.24
CA LEU A 317 3.79 6.90 -3.14
C LEU A 317 5.32 6.94 -3.08
N GLN A 318 5.94 7.84 -3.84
CA GLN A 318 7.38 8.05 -3.80
C GLN A 318 7.81 8.52 -2.42
N SER A 319 7.12 9.47 -1.79
CA SER A 319 7.44 9.90 -0.43
C SER A 319 7.37 8.77 0.60
N ILE A 320 6.43 7.82 0.44
CA ILE A 320 6.37 6.63 1.29
C ILE A 320 7.57 5.71 1.02
N ALA A 321 7.98 5.55 -0.24
CA ALA A 321 9.16 4.75 -0.59
C ALA A 321 10.45 5.38 -0.04
N ASP A 322 10.59 6.70 -0.14
CA ASP A 322 11.73 7.46 0.40
C ASP A 322 11.81 7.31 1.92
N TRP A 323 10.68 7.42 2.64
CA TRP A 323 10.63 7.16 4.08
C TRP A 323 11.10 5.74 4.46
N ILE A 324 10.74 4.73 3.66
CA ILE A 324 11.21 3.35 3.87
C ILE A 324 12.71 3.25 3.61
N ILE A 325 13.20 3.92 2.55
CA ILE A 325 14.62 3.97 2.18
C ILE A 325 15.43 4.59 3.31
N ASP A 326 15.02 5.74 3.83
CA ASP A 326 15.71 6.46 4.90
C ASP A 326 15.80 5.60 6.16
N THR A 327 14.67 5.03 6.59
CA THR A 327 14.62 4.16 7.78
C THR A 327 15.49 2.91 7.60
N ALA A 328 15.50 2.33 6.40
CA ALA A 328 16.30 1.14 6.10
C ALA A 328 17.79 1.45 5.99
N ASN A 329 18.18 2.58 5.41
CA ASN A 329 19.57 2.99 5.34
C ASN A 329 20.13 3.19 6.75
N GLN A 330 19.42 3.95 7.58
CA GLN A 330 19.88 4.27 8.94
C GLN A 330 19.93 3.06 9.88
N HIS A 331 18.98 2.13 9.79
CA HIS A 331 18.82 1.07 10.79
C HIS A 331 18.98 -0.36 10.26
N ILE A 332 19.29 -0.53 8.97
CA ILE A 332 19.61 -1.84 8.38
C ILE A 332 20.97 -1.78 7.73
N VAL A 333 21.19 -0.79 6.86
CA VAL A 333 22.42 -0.72 6.07
C VAL A 333 23.59 -0.24 6.94
N GLU A 334 23.44 0.87 7.66
CA GLU A 334 24.46 1.38 8.58
C GLU A 334 24.77 0.37 9.70
N ASP A 335 23.75 -0.17 10.37
CA ASP A 335 23.92 -1.21 11.41
C ASP A 335 24.70 -2.43 10.89
N LEU A 336 24.42 -2.89 9.66
CA LEU A 336 25.12 -4.02 9.05
C LEU A 336 26.58 -3.68 8.74
N VAL A 337 26.87 -2.44 8.29
CA VAL A 337 28.24 -1.99 8.06
C VAL A 337 29.02 -1.90 9.36
N GLU A 338 28.43 -1.29 10.40
CA GLU A 338 29.08 -1.12 11.71
C GLU A 338 29.39 -2.49 12.37
N LEU A 339 28.47 -3.46 12.26
CA LEU A 339 28.65 -4.79 12.83
C LEU A 339 29.66 -5.65 12.06
N ALA A 340 29.66 -5.60 10.73
CA ALA A 340 30.55 -6.41 9.91
C ALA A 340 31.95 -5.77 9.72
N TRP A 341 32.04 -4.44 9.73
CA TRP A 341 33.29 -3.68 9.61
C TRP A 341 33.41 -2.60 10.70
N PRO A 342 33.70 -2.97 11.95
CA PRO A 342 33.78 -2.00 13.05
C PRO A 342 34.91 -0.96 12.88
N ASP A 343 35.95 -1.27 12.10
CA ASP A 343 37.07 -0.36 11.83
C ASP A 343 36.85 0.53 10.58
N TYR A 344 35.71 0.41 9.90
CA TYR A 344 35.42 1.16 8.68
C TYR A 344 34.65 2.45 8.99
N ASP A 345 35.28 3.61 8.73
CA ASP A 345 34.73 4.96 8.97
C ASP A 345 34.43 5.70 7.65
N GLY A 346 34.20 4.95 6.57
CA GLY A 346 33.90 5.51 5.24
C GLY A 346 32.39 5.62 4.97
N PRO A 347 32.00 6.12 3.77
CA PRO A 347 30.59 6.23 3.41
C PRO A 347 29.94 4.83 3.29
N ALA A 348 28.76 4.67 3.88
CA ALA A 348 27.97 3.45 3.71
C ALA A 348 27.29 3.43 2.32
N PRO A 349 27.12 2.24 1.70
CA PRO A 349 26.26 2.07 0.54
C PRO A 349 24.83 2.51 0.85
N LEU A 350 24.06 2.91 -0.16
CA LEU A 350 22.69 3.36 0.02
C LEU A 350 21.71 2.42 -0.67
N LEU A 351 20.70 1.99 0.06
CA LEU A 351 19.48 1.46 -0.54
C LEU A 351 18.80 2.59 -1.31
N MET A 352 18.38 2.29 -2.54
CA MET A 352 17.58 3.19 -3.36
C MET A 352 16.46 2.42 -4.07
N ALA A 353 15.40 3.13 -4.44
CA ALA A 353 14.40 2.64 -5.36
C ALA A 353 14.38 3.54 -6.60
N ASP A 354 14.26 2.93 -7.78
CA ASP A 354 13.97 3.67 -9.00
C ASP A 354 12.66 4.45 -8.78
N PRO A 355 12.57 5.71 -9.27
CA PRO A 355 11.37 6.52 -9.10
C PRO A 355 10.14 5.73 -9.51
N ILE A 356 9.12 5.75 -8.63
CA ILE A 356 7.78 5.28 -8.93
C ILE A 356 7.23 6.29 -9.92
N ALA A 357 7.65 6.25 -11.18
CA ALA A 357 7.03 7.00 -12.24
C ALA A 357 5.89 6.15 -12.81
N SER A 358 4.82 6.79 -13.27
CA SER A 358 4.12 6.24 -14.42
C SER A 358 5.19 6.14 -15.50
N LYS A 359 5.72 4.94 -15.75
CA LYS A 359 6.72 4.73 -16.80
C LYS A 359 6.11 5.31 -18.06
N LYS A 360 6.48 6.54 -18.42
CA LYS A 360 6.20 7.09 -19.73
C LYS A 360 6.98 6.17 -20.64
N GLU A 361 6.28 5.19 -21.20
CA GLU A 361 6.88 4.29 -22.15
C GLU A 361 7.49 5.19 -23.22
N LEU A 362 8.81 5.11 -23.38
CA LEU A 362 9.43 5.72 -24.54
C LEU A 362 8.70 5.11 -25.72
N THR A 363 8.01 5.93 -26.50
CA THR A 363 7.43 5.47 -27.76
C THR A 363 8.57 5.19 -28.73
N ALA A 364 8.35 4.30 -29.69
CA ALA A 364 9.34 4.06 -30.74
C ALA A 364 9.72 5.36 -31.47
N GLU A 365 8.76 6.28 -31.58
CA GLU A 365 8.94 7.64 -32.12
C GLU A 365 9.90 8.49 -31.28
N ALA A 366 9.73 8.50 -29.95
CA ALA A 366 10.63 9.22 -29.05
C ALA A 366 12.06 8.62 -29.08
N LEU A 367 12.16 7.29 -29.15
CA LEU A 367 13.45 6.60 -29.28
C LEU A 367 14.14 6.94 -30.60
N ALA A 368 13.39 6.96 -31.71
CA ALA A 368 13.90 7.36 -33.02
C ALA A 368 14.37 8.82 -33.03
N LEU A 369 13.62 9.73 -32.39
CA LEU A 369 14.03 11.13 -32.22
C LEU A 369 15.33 11.26 -31.43
N LEU A 370 15.47 10.54 -30.30
CA LEU A 370 16.68 10.58 -29.47
C LEU A 370 17.90 9.99 -30.19
N ALA A 371 17.71 8.92 -30.96
CA ALA A 371 18.75 8.31 -31.78
C ALA A 371 19.17 9.25 -32.92
N ASN A 372 18.21 9.86 -33.63
CA ASN A 372 18.46 10.81 -34.72
C ASN A 372 19.15 12.09 -34.22
N ALA A 373 18.75 12.58 -33.05
CA ALA A 373 19.35 13.74 -32.40
C ALA A 373 20.75 13.44 -31.82
N LYS A 374 21.22 12.19 -31.89
CA LYS A 374 22.51 11.71 -31.33
C LYS A 374 22.65 11.95 -29.83
N VAL A 375 21.52 12.08 -29.12
CA VAL A 375 21.49 12.19 -27.65
C VAL A 375 21.67 10.81 -27.02
N LEU A 376 21.16 9.77 -27.68
CA LEU A 376 21.33 8.37 -27.28
C LEU A 376 22.05 7.61 -28.39
N LEU A 377 23.23 7.09 -28.08
CA LEU A 377 23.96 6.18 -28.97
C LEU A 377 23.47 4.75 -28.70
N MET A 378 23.10 4.02 -29.75
CA MET A 378 22.71 2.61 -29.64
C MET A 378 23.96 1.74 -29.45
N ASP A 379 24.48 1.72 -28.23
CA ASP A 379 25.54 0.78 -27.84
C ASP A 379 24.94 -0.63 -27.58
N PRO A 380 25.78 -1.70 -27.59
CA PRO A 380 25.29 -3.05 -27.38
C PRO A 380 24.41 -3.28 -26.13
N PRO A 381 24.68 -2.67 -24.95
CA PRO A 381 23.78 -2.81 -23.81
C PRO A 381 22.46 -2.04 -23.97
N THR A 382 22.47 -0.83 -24.57
CA THR A 382 21.21 -0.09 -24.80
C THR A 382 20.35 -0.78 -25.87
N GLU A 383 20.97 -1.34 -26.91
CA GLU A 383 20.27 -2.11 -27.95
C GLU A 383 19.59 -3.37 -27.35
N ALA A 384 20.29 -4.06 -26.44
CA ALA A 384 19.74 -5.22 -25.72
C ALA A 384 18.57 -4.82 -24.79
N GLU A 385 18.67 -3.68 -24.10
CA GLU A 385 17.61 -3.17 -23.24
C GLU A 385 16.35 -2.80 -24.04
N VAL A 386 16.51 -2.14 -25.18
CA VAL A 386 15.42 -1.80 -26.09
C VAL A 386 14.74 -3.07 -26.60
N ARG A 387 15.52 -4.07 -27.04
CA ARG A 387 14.97 -5.36 -27.48
C ARG A 387 14.16 -6.05 -26.40
N ARG A 388 14.69 -6.13 -25.18
CA ARG A 388 13.99 -6.71 -24.02
C ARG A 388 12.68 -5.97 -23.74
N ARG A 389 12.71 -4.63 -23.79
CA ARG A 389 11.57 -3.77 -23.46
C ARG A 389 10.41 -3.91 -24.46
N TYR A 390 10.71 -4.06 -25.75
CA TYR A 390 9.71 -4.30 -26.80
C TYR A 390 9.48 -5.78 -27.14
N GLN A 391 10.04 -6.70 -26.34
CA GLN A 391 9.93 -8.15 -26.58
C GLN A 391 10.42 -8.58 -27.97
N LEU A 392 11.43 -7.88 -28.50
CA LEU A 392 12.09 -8.24 -29.75
C LEU A 392 13.05 -9.41 -29.52
N PRO A 393 13.29 -10.27 -30.53
CA PRO A 393 14.27 -11.36 -30.44
C PRO A 393 15.66 -10.83 -30.08
N GLU A 394 16.40 -11.62 -29.30
CA GLU A 394 17.81 -11.34 -29.02
C GLU A 394 18.61 -11.22 -30.32
N LYS A 395 19.58 -10.30 -30.33
CA LYS A 395 20.46 -10.14 -31.49
C LYS A 395 21.31 -11.38 -31.61
N ASP A 396 21.35 -11.97 -32.79
CA ASP A 396 22.33 -12.99 -33.10
C ASP A 396 23.74 -12.38 -32.93
N PRO A 397 24.59 -12.92 -32.04
CA PRO A 397 25.93 -12.40 -31.80
C PRO A 397 26.81 -12.40 -33.05
N ASP A 398 26.50 -13.24 -34.04
CA ASP A 398 27.25 -13.37 -35.30
C ASP A 398 26.69 -12.53 -36.45
N TYR A 399 25.59 -11.78 -36.21
CA TYR A 399 24.99 -10.92 -37.23
C TYR A 399 25.76 -9.61 -37.40
N ILE A 400 26.50 -9.50 -38.51
CA ILE A 400 27.17 -8.27 -38.95
C ILE A 400 26.22 -7.52 -39.90
N PRO A 401 25.73 -6.31 -39.54
CA PRO A 401 24.90 -5.53 -40.45
C PRO A 401 25.72 -5.05 -41.65
N GLU A 402 25.24 -5.32 -42.86
CA GLU A 402 25.77 -4.67 -44.07
C GLU A 402 25.45 -3.18 -44.02
N LEU A 403 26.44 -2.36 -43.68
CA LEU A 403 26.34 -0.91 -43.82
C LEU A 403 26.27 -0.59 -45.33
N LYS A 404 25.06 -0.36 -45.85
CA LYS A 404 24.91 0.32 -47.14
C LYS A 404 25.42 1.75 -46.99
N ASN A 405 26.68 1.98 -47.34
CA ASN A 405 27.20 3.31 -47.57
C ASN A 405 26.37 3.96 -48.69
N GLY A 406 25.52 4.91 -48.32
CA GLY A 406 24.93 5.86 -49.27
C GLY A 406 26.04 6.80 -49.77
N GLY A 407 26.78 6.38 -50.78
CA GLY A 407 27.72 7.19 -51.54
C GLY A 407 27.43 6.97 -53.02
N GLY A 408 26.94 8.01 -53.68
CA GLY A 408 26.39 7.94 -55.03
C GLY A 408 27.43 7.60 -56.11
N ASP A 409 26.94 6.90 -57.13
CA ASP A 409 27.56 6.77 -58.44
C ASP A 409 26.47 7.10 -59.46
N ASP A 410 26.24 8.39 -59.67
CA ASP A 410 25.61 8.95 -60.88
C ASP A 410 26.46 10.18 -61.26
N ALA A 411 27.69 9.93 -61.70
CA ALA A 411 28.50 10.92 -62.40
C ALA A 411 28.45 10.60 -63.90
N GLU A 412 27.36 11.03 -64.55
CA GLU A 412 27.33 11.21 -66.00
C GLU A 412 28.44 12.20 -66.39
N THR A 413 29.32 11.71 -67.25
CA THR A 413 30.38 12.47 -67.90
C THR A 413 29.76 13.43 -68.91
N SER A 414 29.62 14.72 -68.55
CA SER A 414 29.41 15.80 -69.51
C SER A 414 30.68 16.65 -69.62
N GLU A 415 31.60 16.27 -70.50
CA GLU A 415 32.64 17.18 -70.99
C GLU A 415 32.00 18.20 -71.95
N ALA A 416 32.04 19.47 -71.55
CA ALA A 416 31.66 20.61 -72.37
C ALA A 416 32.79 20.95 -73.39
N PRO A 417 32.45 21.45 -74.59
CA PRO A 417 33.40 21.67 -75.67
C PRO A 417 34.21 22.97 -75.50
N ALA A 418 35.50 22.92 -75.84
CA ALA A 418 36.36 24.10 -75.95
C ALA A 418 36.43 24.62 -77.39
N GLY A 419 35.90 25.83 -77.61
CA GLY A 419 36.40 26.90 -78.50
C GLY A 419 36.61 26.67 -80.01
N THR A 420 35.89 27.45 -80.83
CA THR A 420 36.31 27.87 -82.19
C THR A 420 37.33 29.00 -82.14
N ASP A 421 38.35 28.91 -83.02
CA ASP A 421 39.32 29.92 -83.52
C ASP A 421 39.92 30.99 -82.58
#